data_AF-A0A8H5K910-F1
#
_entry.id   AF-A0A8H5K910-F1
#
_cell.length_a   1.000
_cell.length_b   1.000
_cell.length_c   1.000
_cell.angle_alpha   90.00
_cell.angle_beta   90.00
_cell.angle_gamma   90.00
#
_symmetry.space_group_name_H-M   'P 1'
#
loop_
_entity.id
_entity.type
_entity.pdbx_description
1 polymer ?
#
loop_
_entity_poly.entity_id
_entity_poly.type
_entity_poly.pdbx_seq_one_letter_code
_entity_poly.pdbx_strand_id
1 'polypeptide(L)'
;MDSQSSTHSARLQGETSSIPNFKDRLPKLEPRKRRSATSNPTPIPETPALPTPPDTSNWTFKTPSRRILSKKDHDIFLSSSTYKLITAWVFGLAESVVDTPNSAVRDADLSSPLKVILHILDETEQLVAKSPPNEQGGSRFGNKAFRGLLELAQSNSAAWHRDIGVQDEGAIAELSIYFCQSFGNGNRIDYGSGHELNFMIWLL
;
A
#
# COMPACT_ATOMS: atom_id res chain seq x y z
N MET A 1 -45.46 14.74 -81.12
CA MET A 1 -45.96 13.70 -80.18
C MET A 1 -44.91 13.53 -79.10
N ASP A 2 -44.56 14.60 -78.39
CA ASP A 2 -45.33 15.22 -77.29
C ASP A 2 -45.30 14.31 -76.07
N SER A 3 -44.49 14.70 -75.07
CA SER A 3 -44.98 15.37 -73.84
C SER A 3 -45.11 14.31 -72.72
N GLN A 4 -44.60 14.46 -71.50
CA GLN A 4 -44.52 15.66 -70.69
C GLN A 4 -43.55 15.43 -69.52
N SER A 5 -42.82 16.49 -69.16
CA SER A 5 -42.25 16.69 -67.83
C SER A 5 -43.37 16.85 -66.79
N SER A 6 -43.10 16.48 -65.54
CA SER A 6 -43.78 17.10 -64.41
C SER A 6 -42.82 17.24 -63.24
N THR A 7 -42.31 18.45 -63.13
CA THR A 7 -41.80 19.08 -61.91
C THR A 7 -42.95 19.24 -60.91
N HIS A 8 -42.72 18.88 -59.64
CA HIS A 8 -43.47 19.51 -58.56
C HIS A 8 -42.52 19.99 -57.47
N SER A 9 -42.36 21.32 -57.47
CA SER A 9 -41.89 22.12 -56.36
C SER A 9 -43.01 22.21 -55.32
N ALA A 10 -42.70 21.92 -54.06
CA ALA A 10 -43.49 22.36 -52.91
C ALA A 10 -42.58 22.53 -51.70
N ARG A 11 -42.17 23.79 -51.47
CA ARG A 11 -41.73 24.32 -50.18
C ARG A 11 -42.99 24.72 -49.39
N LEU A 12 -42.85 24.83 -48.06
CA LEU A 12 -43.80 25.26 -47.00
C LEU A 12 -44.25 24.05 -46.16
N GLN A 13 -44.21 23.99 -44.83
CA GLN A 13 -43.89 24.87 -43.70
C GLN A 13 -43.48 23.90 -42.56
N GLY A 14 -42.42 24.14 -41.79
CA GLY A 14 -42.61 24.79 -40.48
C GLY A 14 -43.21 23.86 -39.41
N GLU A 15 -42.52 22.81 -39.00
CA GLU A 15 -42.77 22.15 -37.71
C GLU A 15 -41.48 22.18 -36.89
N THR A 16 -41.38 23.15 -35.99
CA THR A 16 -40.40 23.12 -34.91
C THR A 16 -40.75 21.94 -34.01
N SER A 17 -39.98 20.85 -34.10
CA SER A 17 -40.07 19.79 -33.10
C SER A 17 -39.59 20.37 -31.76
N SER A 18 -40.54 20.77 -30.93
CA SER A 18 -40.26 21.17 -29.56
C SER A 18 -39.72 19.94 -28.84
N ILE A 19 -38.41 19.95 -28.52
CA ILE A 19 -37.79 18.93 -27.68
C ILE A 19 -38.61 18.85 -26.38
N PRO A 20 -39.20 17.71 -26.04
CA PRO A 20 -39.97 17.58 -24.80
C PRO A 20 -39.07 17.88 -23.60
N ASN A 21 -39.50 18.76 -22.71
CA ASN A 21 -38.76 19.10 -21.50
C ASN A 21 -38.82 17.91 -20.52
N PHE A 22 -37.74 17.14 -20.43
CA PHE A 22 -37.64 15.93 -19.60
C PHE A 22 -37.40 16.21 -18.11
N LYS A 23 -37.36 17.47 -17.67
CA LYS A 23 -37.10 17.82 -16.26
C LYS A 23 -38.08 17.17 -15.29
N ASP A 24 -39.33 16.96 -15.71
CA ASP A 24 -40.38 16.38 -14.85
C ASP A 24 -40.42 14.85 -14.89
N ARG A 25 -39.60 14.20 -15.73
CA ARG A 25 -39.48 12.73 -15.83
C ARG A 25 -38.20 12.18 -15.19
N LEU A 26 -37.31 13.04 -14.71
CA LEU A 26 -36.13 12.61 -13.99
C LEU A 26 -36.51 12.31 -12.53
N PRO A 27 -36.34 11.07 -12.05
CA PRO A 27 -36.55 10.77 -10.63
C PRO A 27 -35.61 11.66 -9.80
N LYS A 28 -36.14 12.29 -8.75
CA LYS A 28 -35.35 13.12 -7.84
C LYS A 28 -34.20 12.28 -7.29
N LEU A 29 -32.99 12.82 -7.37
CA LEU A 29 -31.80 12.22 -6.76
C LEU A 29 -31.99 12.28 -5.24
N GLU A 30 -32.53 11.21 -4.67
CA GLU A 30 -32.57 11.03 -3.23
C GLU A 30 -31.13 10.87 -2.72
N PRO A 31 -30.72 11.60 -1.66
CA PRO A 31 -29.43 11.38 -1.03
C PRO A 31 -29.29 9.89 -0.70
N ARG A 32 -28.21 9.25 -1.18
CA ARG A 32 -27.95 7.84 -0.91
C ARG A 32 -27.93 7.65 0.60
N LYS A 33 -29.00 7.07 1.15
CA LYS A 33 -29.07 6.68 2.56
C LYS A 33 -27.86 5.78 2.82
N ARG A 34 -26.92 6.24 3.64
CA ARG A 34 -25.70 5.50 3.97
C ARG A 34 -26.16 4.14 4.50
N ARG A 35 -25.95 3.09 3.72
CA ARG A 35 -26.32 1.72 4.08
C ARG A 35 -25.60 1.44 5.40
N SER A 36 -26.32 1.05 6.44
CA SER A 36 -25.71 0.57 7.67
C SER A 36 -24.72 -0.52 7.30
N ALA A 37 -23.46 -0.38 7.74
CA ALA A 37 -22.42 -1.34 7.44
C ALA A 37 -22.90 -2.74 7.83
N THR A 38 -22.78 -3.70 6.92
CA THR A 38 -22.94 -5.12 7.25
C THR A 38 -21.95 -5.44 8.36
N SER A 39 -22.44 -5.80 9.54
CA SER A 39 -21.59 -6.21 10.67
C SER A 39 -20.80 -7.45 10.26
N ASN A 40 -19.48 -7.39 10.32
CA ASN A 40 -18.65 -8.58 10.14
C ASN A 40 -19.01 -9.59 11.23
N PRO A 41 -19.40 -10.83 10.87
CA PRO A 41 -19.82 -11.85 11.83
C PRO A 41 -18.64 -12.43 12.64
N THR A 42 -17.41 -12.14 12.23
CA THR A 42 -16.20 -12.60 12.92
C THR A 42 -15.93 -11.68 14.12
N PRO A 43 -15.85 -12.23 15.35
CA PRO A 43 -15.52 -11.42 16.53
C PRO A 43 -14.13 -10.80 16.33
N ILE A 44 -14.02 -9.51 16.64
CA ILE A 44 -12.74 -8.80 16.64
C ILE A 44 -11.89 -9.45 17.74
N PRO A 45 -10.70 -9.99 17.43
CA PRO A 45 -9.81 -10.53 18.45
C PRO A 45 -9.44 -9.45 19.47
N GLU A 46 -9.28 -9.82 20.73
CA GLU A 46 -8.80 -8.88 21.75
C GLU A 46 -7.37 -8.41 21.41
N THR A 47 -7.14 -7.11 21.48
CA THR A 47 -5.80 -6.52 21.27
C THR A 47 -4.91 -6.78 22.47
N PRO A 48 -3.78 -7.51 22.28
CA PRO A 48 -2.83 -7.72 23.36
C PRO A 48 -2.24 -6.38 23.82
N ALA A 49 -1.99 -6.23 25.12
CA ALA A 49 -1.35 -5.04 25.64
C ALA A 49 0.07 -4.88 25.07
N LEU A 50 0.38 -3.70 24.54
CA LEU A 50 1.72 -3.37 24.05
C LEU A 50 2.69 -3.32 25.25
N PRO A 51 3.78 -4.10 25.24
CA PRO A 51 4.76 -4.03 26.32
C PRO A 51 5.44 -2.65 26.32
N THR A 52 5.86 -2.20 27.50
CA THR A 52 6.57 -0.92 27.66
C THR A 52 7.89 -0.95 26.88
N PRO A 53 8.29 0.18 26.25
CA PRO A 53 9.59 0.28 25.60
C PRO A 53 10.73 -0.10 26.56
N PRO A 54 11.61 -1.04 26.17
CA PRO A 54 12.75 -1.45 26.99
C PRO A 54 13.83 -0.37 27.02
N ASP A 55 14.71 -0.43 28.02
CA ASP A 55 15.96 0.34 28.01
C ASP A 55 16.91 -0.23 26.94
N THR A 56 17.28 0.62 25.98
CA THR A 56 18.08 0.25 24.81
C THR A 56 19.56 0.62 24.95
N SER A 57 19.99 1.22 26.08
CA SER A 57 21.34 1.78 26.22
C SER A 57 22.48 0.77 26.06
N ASN A 58 22.21 -0.52 26.30
CA ASN A 58 23.19 -1.62 26.25
C ASN A 58 22.90 -2.62 25.13
N TRP A 59 22.09 -2.24 24.15
CA TRP A 59 21.74 -3.14 23.05
C TRP A 59 22.93 -3.37 22.12
N THR A 60 22.96 -4.56 21.54
CA THR A 60 23.87 -4.90 20.46
C THR A 60 23.04 -5.35 19.27
N PHE A 61 23.24 -4.69 18.15
CA PHE A 61 22.50 -4.96 16.92
C PHE A 61 23.16 -6.08 16.13
N LYS A 62 22.35 -6.87 15.43
CA LYS A 62 22.80 -8.01 14.62
C LYS A 62 21.99 -8.10 13.35
N THR A 63 22.68 -8.32 12.23
CA THR A 63 22.02 -8.62 10.96
C THR A 63 21.09 -9.84 11.09
N PRO A 64 19.78 -9.70 10.80
CA PRO A 64 18.83 -10.79 10.91
C PRO A 64 19.20 -11.98 10.03
N SER A 65 18.93 -13.17 10.55
CA SER A 65 19.14 -14.44 9.86
C SER A 65 17.94 -15.35 10.10
N ARG A 66 17.74 -16.34 9.23
CA ARG A 66 16.61 -17.26 9.36
C ARG A 66 16.73 -18.05 10.67
N ARG A 67 15.71 -17.96 11.52
CA ARG A 67 15.60 -18.70 12.79
C ARG A 67 14.48 -19.72 12.81
N ILE A 68 13.40 -19.50 12.06
CA ILE A 68 12.26 -20.41 11.99
C ILE A 68 12.45 -21.35 10.79
N LEU A 69 12.99 -22.54 11.04
CA LEU A 69 13.32 -23.53 10.00
C LEU A 69 12.55 -24.85 10.16
N SER A 70 11.99 -25.07 11.35
CA SER A 70 11.22 -26.24 11.70
C SER A 70 9.96 -25.85 12.48
N LYS A 71 9.05 -26.83 12.65
CA LYS A 71 7.86 -26.65 13.51
C LYS A 71 8.26 -26.29 14.95
N LYS A 72 9.33 -26.90 15.47
CA LYS A 72 9.83 -26.60 16.82
C LYS A 72 10.28 -25.14 16.95
N ASP A 73 10.98 -24.60 15.94
CA ASP A 73 11.40 -23.19 15.96
C ASP A 73 10.19 -22.25 15.90
N HIS A 74 9.16 -22.64 15.14
CA HIS A 74 7.91 -21.91 15.08
C HIS A 74 7.18 -21.90 16.44
N ASP A 75 7.12 -23.04 17.13
CA ASP A 75 6.52 -23.12 18.47
C ASP A 75 7.29 -22.26 19.50
N ILE A 76 8.63 -22.17 19.36
CA ILE A 76 9.46 -21.24 20.16
C ILE A 76 9.09 -19.79 19.83
N PHE A 77 8.94 -19.44 18.55
CA PHE A 77 8.53 -18.10 18.15
C PHE A 77 7.15 -17.74 18.72
N LEU A 78 6.15 -18.60 18.56
CA LEU A 78 4.78 -18.36 19.05
C LEU A 78 4.70 -18.18 20.58
N SER A 79 5.61 -18.80 21.34
CA SER A 79 5.70 -18.65 22.79
C SER A 79 6.60 -17.49 23.26
N SER A 80 7.32 -16.84 22.33
CA SER A 80 8.30 -15.79 22.64
C SER A 80 7.65 -14.45 22.99
N SER A 81 8.40 -13.59 23.70
CA SER A 81 8.04 -12.18 23.89
C SER A 81 8.01 -11.40 22.58
N THR A 82 8.83 -11.77 21.59
CA THR A 82 8.86 -11.14 20.26
C THR A 82 7.54 -11.30 19.52
N TYR A 83 6.94 -12.49 19.52
CA TYR A 83 5.62 -12.70 18.92
C TYR A 83 4.53 -11.87 19.59
N LYS A 84 4.56 -11.79 20.92
CA LYS A 84 3.61 -10.95 21.68
C LYS A 84 3.77 -9.47 21.35
N LEU A 85 5.01 -8.97 21.24
CA LEU A 85 5.29 -7.59 20.87
C LEU A 85 4.75 -7.27 19.47
N ILE A 86 5.05 -8.10 18.47
CA ILE A 86 4.62 -7.88 17.08
C ILE A 86 3.09 -7.89 16.99
N THR A 87 2.42 -8.85 17.62
CA THR A 87 0.95 -8.94 17.57
C THR A 87 0.28 -7.79 18.31
N ALA A 88 0.76 -7.42 19.50
CA ALA A 88 0.27 -6.26 20.24
C ALA A 88 0.41 -4.96 19.44
N TRP A 89 1.55 -4.77 18.79
CA TRP A 89 1.81 -3.56 18.00
C TRP A 89 0.93 -3.47 16.75
N VAL A 90 0.82 -4.55 15.97
CA VAL A 90 -0.05 -4.56 14.78
C VAL A 90 -1.52 -4.36 15.15
N PHE A 91 -2.01 -5.02 16.20
CA PHE A 91 -3.41 -4.89 16.62
C PHE A 91 -3.68 -3.50 17.21
N GLY A 92 -2.74 -2.94 17.97
CA GLY A 92 -2.82 -1.57 18.45
C GLY A 92 -2.89 -0.53 17.32
N LEU A 93 -2.10 -0.71 16.25
CA LEU A 93 -2.20 0.13 15.05
C LEU A 93 -3.57 -0.03 14.38
N ALA A 94 -4.07 -1.26 14.23
CA ALA A 94 -5.38 -1.52 13.64
C ALA A 94 -6.52 -0.86 14.44
N GLU A 95 -6.47 -0.92 15.76
CA GLU A 95 -7.43 -0.22 16.65
C GLU A 95 -7.34 1.30 16.52
N SER A 96 -6.11 1.85 16.42
CA SER A 96 -5.89 3.30 16.36
C SER A 96 -6.52 3.99 15.13
N VAL A 97 -6.86 3.22 14.09
CA VAL A 97 -7.45 3.73 12.84
C VAL A 97 -8.91 3.30 12.65
N VAL A 98 -9.53 2.64 13.66
CA VAL A 98 -10.96 2.30 13.61
C VAL A 98 -11.79 3.57 13.45
N ASP A 99 -12.77 3.51 12.54
CA ASP A 99 -13.66 4.63 12.17
C ASP A 99 -12.94 5.93 11.77
N THR A 100 -11.65 5.85 11.44
CA THR A 100 -10.82 7.00 11.08
C THR A 100 -10.56 6.99 9.57
N PRO A 101 -11.18 7.89 8.78
CA PRO A 101 -10.91 7.95 7.34
C PRO A 101 -9.50 8.50 7.07
N ASN A 102 -8.89 8.10 5.95
CA ASN A 102 -7.57 8.63 5.55
C ASN A 102 -7.51 10.16 5.52
N SER A 103 -8.63 10.83 5.20
CA SER A 103 -8.74 12.30 5.17
C SER A 103 -8.69 12.96 6.55
N ALA A 104 -8.74 12.20 7.65
CA ALA A 104 -8.62 12.73 9.01
C ALA A 104 -7.17 13.12 9.35
N VAL A 105 -6.18 12.56 8.65
CA VAL A 105 -4.76 12.87 8.85
C VAL A 105 -4.34 13.98 7.90
N ARG A 106 -3.71 15.04 8.42
CA ARG A 106 -3.16 16.14 7.61
C ARG A 106 -1.64 16.13 7.68
N ASP A 107 -0.98 16.60 6.64
CA ASP A 107 0.49 16.68 6.58
C ASP A 107 1.10 17.50 7.73
N ALA A 108 0.36 18.49 8.22
CA ALA A 108 0.75 19.30 9.37
C ALA A 108 0.80 18.50 10.69
N ASP A 109 0.04 17.42 10.79
CA ASP A 109 -0.04 16.56 11.98
C ASP A 109 1.09 15.50 11.99
N LEU A 110 1.83 15.34 10.89
CA LEU A 110 2.90 14.35 10.77
C LEU A 110 4.17 14.79 11.52
N SER A 111 4.73 13.87 12.31
CA SER A 111 6.04 14.04 12.95
C SER A 111 7.17 14.07 11.92
N SER A 112 8.33 14.62 12.29
CA SER A 112 9.49 14.67 11.39
C SER A 112 9.93 13.29 10.89
N PRO A 113 10.05 12.23 11.73
CA PRO A 113 10.40 10.90 11.23
C PRO A 113 9.39 10.34 10.23
N LEU A 114 8.08 10.58 10.43
CA LEU A 114 7.06 10.13 9.48
C LEU A 114 7.18 10.84 8.13
N LYS A 115 7.48 12.14 8.12
CA LYS A 115 7.73 12.88 6.87
C LYS A 115 8.94 12.32 6.12
N VAL A 116 10.00 11.95 6.83
CA VAL A 116 11.17 11.31 6.24
C VAL A 116 10.83 9.91 5.69
N ILE A 117 10.08 9.09 6.44
CA ILE A 117 9.62 7.77 5.97
C ILE A 117 8.80 7.90 4.69
N LEU A 118 7.87 8.86 4.63
CA LEU A 118 7.09 9.12 3.40
C LEU A 118 8.00 9.54 2.24
N HIS A 119 8.98 10.41 2.49
CA HIS A 119 9.94 10.80 1.47
C HIS A 119 10.75 9.60 0.94
N ILE A 120 11.17 8.68 1.81
CA ILE A 120 11.86 7.45 1.41
C ILE A 120 10.98 6.57 0.52
N LEU A 121 9.67 6.51 0.79
CA LEU A 121 8.72 5.79 -0.07
C LEU A 121 8.57 6.46 -1.44
N ASP A 122 8.51 7.80 -1.49
CA ASP A 122 8.50 8.56 -2.74
C ASP A 122 9.79 8.33 -3.56
N GLU A 123 10.95 8.33 -2.89
CA GLU A 123 12.23 8.01 -3.56
C GLU A 123 12.27 6.57 -4.05
N THR A 124 11.72 5.62 -3.28
CA THR A 124 11.59 4.22 -3.71
C THR A 124 10.71 4.09 -4.95
N GLU A 125 9.60 4.83 -5.04
CA GLU A 125 8.77 4.90 -6.25
C GLU A 125 9.58 5.42 -7.45
N GLN A 126 10.41 6.44 -7.26
CA GLN A 126 11.30 6.95 -8.31
C GLN A 126 12.35 5.91 -8.76
N LEU A 127 12.78 5.01 -7.87
CA LEU A 127 13.68 3.91 -8.25
C LEU A 127 13.02 2.92 -9.20
N VAL A 128 11.69 2.75 -9.15
CA VAL A 128 10.94 1.92 -10.11
C VAL A 128 11.13 2.45 -11.52
N ALA A 129 11.06 3.78 -11.71
CA ALA A 129 11.30 4.41 -13.01
C ALA A 129 12.75 4.21 -13.52
N LYS A 130 13.71 4.04 -12.61
CA LYS A 130 15.12 3.75 -12.95
C LYS A 130 15.38 2.27 -13.25
N SER A 131 14.39 1.40 -13.03
CA SER A 131 14.47 -0.04 -13.30
C SER A 131 13.31 -0.51 -14.19
N PRO A 132 13.25 -0.03 -15.45
CA PRO A 132 12.15 -0.33 -16.34
C PRO A 132 12.05 -1.83 -16.64
N PRO A 133 10.84 -2.38 -16.82
CA PRO A 133 10.65 -3.79 -17.19
C PRO A 133 11.36 -4.14 -18.50
N ASN A 134 12.08 -5.27 -18.51
CA ASN A 134 12.64 -5.83 -19.74
C ASN A 134 11.54 -6.37 -20.65
N GLU A 135 11.79 -6.45 -21.97
CA GLU A 135 10.94 -7.24 -22.86
C GLU A 135 11.00 -8.73 -22.48
N GLN A 136 9.84 -9.36 -22.30
CA GLN A 136 9.76 -10.74 -21.78
C GLN A 136 9.21 -11.76 -22.78
N GLY A 137 9.00 -11.37 -24.05
CA GLY A 137 8.64 -12.29 -25.13
C GLY A 137 7.43 -13.20 -24.84
N GLY A 138 6.45 -12.74 -24.05
CA GLY A 138 5.27 -13.53 -23.67
C GLY A 138 5.36 -14.33 -22.37
N SER A 139 6.45 -14.22 -21.60
CA SER A 139 6.51 -14.79 -20.24
C SER A 139 5.43 -14.20 -19.35
N ARG A 140 4.74 -15.07 -18.60
CA ARG A 140 3.74 -14.70 -17.58
C ARG A 140 4.31 -14.59 -16.17
N PHE A 141 5.59 -14.93 -15.98
CA PHE A 141 6.27 -14.83 -14.70
C PHE A 141 6.81 -13.42 -14.46
N GLY A 142 7.23 -13.14 -13.22
CA GLY A 142 7.74 -11.83 -12.82
C GLY A 142 8.93 -11.35 -13.66
N ASN A 143 9.02 -10.04 -13.88
CA ASN A 143 10.08 -9.44 -14.69
C ASN A 143 11.41 -9.43 -13.94
N LYS A 144 12.48 -9.94 -14.57
CA LYS A 144 13.83 -9.97 -13.98
C LYS A 144 14.39 -8.57 -13.66
N ALA A 145 13.91 -7.52 -14.32
CA ALA A 145 14.25 -6.13 -14.01
C ALA A 145 13.95 -5.76 -12.55
N PHE A 146 12.98 -6.42 -11.90
CA PHE A 146 12.67 -6.23 -10.49
C PHE A 146 13.92 -6.33 -9.56
N ARG A 147 14.93 -7.12 -9.94
CA ARG A 147 16.18 -7.20 -9.16
C ARG A 147 16.92 -5.87 -9.10
N GLY A 148 16.87 -5.08 -10.17
CA GLY A 148 17.47 -3.75 -10.21
C GLY A 148 16.82 -2.79 -9.22
N LEU A 149 15.49 -2.85 -9.07
CA LEU A 149 14.79 -2.10 -8.02
C LEU A 149 15.30 -2.47 -6.62
N LEU A 150 15.43 -3.77 -6.32
CA LEU A 150 15.91 -4.23 -5.02
C LEU A 150 17.37 -3.83 -4.76
N GLU A 151 18.23 -3.91 -5.77
CA GLU A 151 19.64 -3.49 -5.68
C GLU A 151 19.77 -1.98 -5.42
N LEU A 152 18.95 -1.17 -6.11
CA LEU A 152 18.90 0.27 -5.88
C LEU A 152 18.38 0.60 -4.47
N ALA A 153 17.29 -0.03 -4.03
CA ALA A 153 16.77 0.15 -2.67
C ALA A 153 17.81 -0.24 -1.60
N GLN A 154 18.48 -1.37 -1.78
CA GLN A 154 19.56 -1.82 -0.89
C GLN A 154 20.74 -0.84 -0.82
N SER A 155 21.08 -0.23 -1.95
CA SER A 155 22.18 0.75 -2.02
C SER A 155 21.84 2.08 -1.34
N ASN A 156 20.57 2.49 -1.34
CA ASN A 156 20.12 3.73 -0.68
C ASN A 156 19.74 3.51 0.79
N SER A 157 19.43 2.27 1.18
CA SER A 157 18.94 1.92 2.53
C SER A 157 19.76 2.56 3.65
N ALA A 158 21.09 2.49 3.63
CA ALA A 158 21.90 3.03 4.71
C ALA A 158 21.75 4.55 4.87
N ALA A 159 21.64 5.31 3.78
CA ALA A 159 21.43 6.75 3.83
C ALA A 159 20.03 7.09 4.37
N TRP A 160 19.01 6.40 3.87
CA TRP A 160 17.62 6.55 4.34
C TRP A 160 17.46 6.33 5.84
N HIS A 161 18.13 5.34 6.43
CA HIS A 161 18.09 5.13 7.87
C HIS A 161 18.77 6.26 8.66
N ARG A 162 19.84 6.86 8.13
CA ARG A 162 20.48 8.03 8.75
C ARG A 162 19.56 9.25 8.72
N ASP A 163 18.81 9.43 7.64
CA ASP A 163 17.85 10.53 7.50
C ASP A 163 16.69 10.41 8.51
N ILE A 164 16.28 9.17 8.84
CA ILE A 164 15.31 8.90 9.92
C ILE A 164 15.90 9.19 11.32
N GLY A 165 17.24 9.28 11.43
CA GLY A 165 17.96 9.61 12.66
C GLY A 165 18.74 8.44 13.27
N VAL A 166 18.85 7.30 12.59
CA VAL A 166 19.62 6.14 13.07
C VAL A 166 21.10 6.36 12.76
N GLN A 167 21.94 6.42 13.79
CA GLN A 167 23.38 6.69 13.64
C GLN A 167 24.26 5.46 13.88
N ASP A 168 23.77 4.46 14.62
CA ASP A 168 24.52 3.23 14.90
C ASP A 168 24.58 2.33 13.65
N GLU A 169 25.79 1.99 13.21
CA GLU A 169 25.99 1.16 12.00
C GLU A 169 25.41 -0.25 12.14
N GLY A 170 25.44 -0.81 13.35
CA GLY A 170 24.84 -2.12 13.63
C GLY A 170 23.32 -2.06 13.48
N ALA A 171 22.68 -1.01 14.02
CA ALA A 171 21.25 -0.78 13.87
C ALA A 171 20.86 -0.56 12.41
N ILE A 172 21.62 0.24 11.65
CA ILE A 172 21.41 0.44 10.21
C ILE A 172 21.52 -0.89 9.46
N ALA A 173 22.52 -1.71 9.78
CA ALA A 173 22.71 -3.01 9.14
C ALA A 173 21.57 -3.99 9.47
N GLU A 174 21.02 -3.94 10.68
CA GLU A 174 19.87 -4.74 11.08
C GLU A 174 18.57 -4.27 10.40
N LEU A 175 18.24 -2.98 10.51
CA LEU A 175 17.04 -2.39 9.93
C LEU A 175 16.99 -2.51 8.40
N SER A 176 18.14 -2.36 7.74
CA SER A 176 18.24 -2.49 6.28
C SER A 176 17.77 -3.85 5.78
N ILE A 177 17.91 -4.93 6.56
CA ILE A 177 17.40 -6.24 6.16
C ILE A 177 15.87 -6.26 6.17
N TYR A 178 15.23 -5.76 7.21
CA TYR A 178 13.76 -5.70 7.28
C TYR A 178 13.19 -4.81 6.17
N PHE A 179 13.75 -3.62 5.98
CA PHE A 179 13.33 -2.71 4.93
C PHE A 179 13.52 -3.30 3.53
N CYS A 180 14.70 -3.83 3.20
CA CYS A 180 14.92 -4.36 1.85
C CYS A 180 14.12 -5.65 1.58
N GLN A 181 13.84 -6.45 2.61
CA GLN A 181 12.96 -7.62 2.49
C GLN A 181 11.47 -7.23 2.43
N SER A 182 11.08 -5.97 2.63
CA SER A 182 9.67 -5.58 2.54
C SER A 182 9.16 -5.41 1.11
N PHE A 183 10.06 -5.30 0.12
CA PHE A 183 9.68 -5.06 -1.28
C PHE A 183 9.42 -6.34 -2.09
N GLY A 184 9.74 -7.51 -1.56
CA GLY A 184 9.57 -8.80 -2.25
C GLY A 184 10.87 -9.62 -2.32
N ASN A 185 10.82 -10.76 -2.99
CA ASN A 185 11.99 -11.63 -3.15
C ASN A 185 12.55 -11.56 -4.57
N GLY A 186 13.80 -11.09 -4.73
CA GLY A 186 14.44 -10.99 -6.06
C GLY A 186 14.73 -12.32 -6.77
N ASN A 187 14.85 -13.43 -6.03
CA ASN A 187 15.09 -14.74 -6.63
C ASN A 187 13.82 -15.32 -7.23
N ARG A 188 12.73 -15.31 -6.45
CA ARG A 188 11.42 -15.81 -6.86
C ARG A 188 10.60 -14.80 -7.68
N ILE A 189 10.93 -13.51 -7.57
CA ILE A 189 10.20 -12.37 -8.15
C ILE A 189 8.74 -12.44 -7.70
N ASP A 190 8.55 -12.47 -6.38
CA ASP A 190 7.25 -12.56 -5.73
C ASP A 190 7.11 -11.58 -4.57
N TYR A 191 5.85 -11.40 -4.17
CA TYR A 191 5.43 -10.59 -3.04
C TYR A 191 4.31 -11.33 -2.30
N GLY A 192 4.19 -11.11 -1.00
CA GLY A 192 3.20 -11.75 -0.13
C GLY A 192 3.29 -11.23 1.29
N SER A 193 2.43 -11.73 2.17
CA SER A 193 2.25 -11.20 3.52
C SER A 193 3.49 -11.23 4.41
N GLY A 194 4.47 -12.11 4.14
CA GLY A 194 5.77 -12.08 4.81
C GLY A 194 6.57 -10.81 4.51
N HIS A 195 6.44 -10.24 3.32
CA HIS A 195 7.08 -8.98 2.93
C HIS A 195 6.38 -7.79 3.57
N GLU A 196 5.03 -7.81 3.60
CA GLU A 196 4.23 -6.83 4.35
C GLU A 196 4.64 -6.82 5.83
N LEU A 197 4.79 -7.99 6.45
CA LEU A 197 5.23 -8.10 7.84
C LEU A 197 6.65 -7.56 8.06
N ASN A 198 7.56 -7.66 7.08
CA ASN A 198 8.90 -7.06 7.20
C ASN A 198 8.82 -5.52 7.24
N PHE A 199 7.92 -4.90 6.47
CA PHE A 199 7.69 -3.45 6.56
C PHE A 199 7.16 -3.04 7.94
N MET A 200 6.22 -3.83 8.45
CA MET A 200 5.66 -3.64 9.78
C MET A 200 6.75 -3.76 10.86
N ILE A 201 7.61 -4.79 10.81
CA ILE A 201 8.72 -4.92 11.76
C ILE A 201 9.75 -3.80 11.62
N TRP A 202 9.98 -3.27 10.42
CA TRP A 202 10.89 -2.14 10.21
C TRP A 202 10.39 -0.84 10.86
N LEU A 203 9.07 -0.64 10.94
CA LEU A 203 8.44 0.51 11.58
C LEU A 203 8.38 0.41 13.12
N LEU A 204 8.43 -0.81 13.66
CA LEU A 204 8.39 -1.11 15.10
C LEU A 204 9.74 -0.84 15.78
#